data_AF-A0A1A2PL78-F1
#
_entry.id   AF-A0A1A2PL78-F1
#
_cell.length_a   1.000
_cell.length_b   1.000
_cell.length_c   1.000
_cell.angle_alpha   90.00
_cell.angle_beta   90.00
_cell.angle_gamma   90.00
#
_symmetry.space_group_name_H-M   'P 1'
#
loop_
_entity.id
_entity.type
_entity.pdbx_description
1 polymer ?
#
loop_
_entity_poly.entity_id
_entity_poly.type
_entity_poly.pdbx_seq_one_letter_code
_entity_poly.pdbx_strand_id
1 'polypeptide(L)'
;MAGSFPGQTGGDQRRYLALEMRGRCSMCGISMPRGKPVYGIFNCAEGRDALSEAEKHPGGVYVRFSHPGSMHRSCAIYSAMVCPYLRHRRARRHRLRPWEIRRGRAEVLGFDHRGIGFFTETPTNASDNRAWAYFGLAESIPYGSWRELWPLYDDAIAADGKIIDYSSRLHWTDSQEDQNRLAYLSSVDRATVARMRATATTAMGGYVYRLAVLA
;
A
#
# COMPACT_ATOMS: atom_id res chain seq x y z
N MET A 1 -9.84 21.06 14.32
CA MET A 1 -10.58 20.85 13.06
C MET A 1 -10.44 19.39 12.67
N ALA A 2 -11.49 18.59 12.85
CA ALA A 2 -11.50 17.19 12.46
C ALA A 2 -11.60 17.11 10.94
N GLY A 3 -10.51 16.71 10.27
CA GLY A 3 -10.53 16.49 8.83
C GLY A 3 -11.57 15.42 8.49
N SER A 4 -12.50 15.73 7.60
CA SER A 4 -13.46 14.76 7.09
C SER A 4 -12.73 13.54 6.54
N PHE A 5 -13.12 12.36 7.02
CA PHE A 5 -12.80 11.12 6.33
C PHE A 5 -13.45 11.17 4.95
N PRO A 6 -12.70 10.92 3.85
CA PRO A 6 -13.29 10.89 2.53
C PRO A 6 -14.33 9.76 2.46
N GLY A 7 -15.42 9.98 1.70
CA GLY A 7 -16.62 9.14 1.56
C GLY A 7 -16.40 7.66 1.22
N GLN A 8 -17.43 6.97 0.74
CA GLN A 8 -17.51 5.49 0.64
C GLN A 8 -16.46 4.81 -0.27
N THR A 9 -15.50 5.56 -0.81
CA THR A 9 -14.37 5.10 -1.64
C THR A 9 -13.25 4.37 -0.90
N GLY A 10 -13.37 4.16 0.42
CA GLY A 10 -12.42 3.35 1.20
C GLY A 10 -12.40 1.90 0.71
N GLY A 11 -11.40 1.55 -0.11
CA GLY A 11 -11.35 0.23 -0.77
C GLY A 11 -11.47 0.27 -2.30
N ASP A 12 -11.71 1.43 -2.92
CA ASP A 12 -11.82 1.55 -4.38
C ASP A 12 -10.45 1.38 -5.05
N GLN A 13 -10.29 0.31 -5.84
CA GLN A 13 -9.04 0.01 -6.55
C GLN A 13 -8.64 1.11 -7.53
N ARG A 14 -9.60 1.82 -8.13
CA ARG A 14 -9.35 2.93 -9.06
C ARG A 14 -8.67 4.07 -8.32
N ARG A 15 -9.13 4.37 -7.10
CA ARG A 15 -8.56 5.41 -6.24
C ARG A 15 -7.11 5.08 -5.89
N TYR A 16 -6.84 3.86 -5.45
CA TYR A 16 -5.47 3.48 -5.08
C TYR A 16 -4.52 3.50 -6.27
N LEU A 17 -4.96 3.01 -7.44
CA LEU A 17 -4.17 3.13 -8.67
C LEU A 17 -3.88 4.61 -8.99
N ALA A 18 -4.91 5.46 -8.94
CA ALA A 18 -4.75 6.88 -9.27
C ALA A 18 -3.80 7.62 -8.31
N LEU A 19 -3.84 7.28 -7.03
CA LEU A 19 -2.94 7.82 -6.01
C LEU A 19 -1.50 7.35 -6.23
N GLU A 20 -1.29 6.05 -6.42
CA GLU A 20 0.04 5.48 -6.59
C GLU A 20 0.76 6.02 -7.83
N MET A 21 0.05 6.05 -8.96
CA MET A 21 0.56 6.55 -10.25
C MET A 21 0.98 8.03 -10.19
N ARG A 22 0.50 8.78 -9.19
CA ARG A 22 0.77 10.20 -9.00
C ARG A 22 1.64 10.47 -7.77
N GLY A 23 2.23 9.43 -7.17
CA GLY A 23 3.07 9.56 -5.99
C GLY A 23 2.35 10.15 -4.77
N ARG A 24 1.07 9.78 -4.59
CA ARG A 24 0.22 10.26 -3.49
C ARG A 24 0.02 9.18 -2.44
N CYS A 25 -0.06 9.58 -1.19
CA CYS A 25 -0.35 8.65 -0.10
C CYS A 25 -1.76 8.06 -0.26
N SER A 26 -1.85 6.74 -0.19
CA SER A 26 -3.10 5.98 -0.30
C SER A 26 -4.14 6.31 0.77
N MET A 27 -3.70 6.83 1.93
CA MET A 27 -4.58 7.18 3.05
C MET A 27 -5.08 8.63 2.95
N CYS A 28 -4.17 9.60 2.96
CA CYS A 28 -4.54 11.02 3.03
C CYS A 28 -4.69 11.70 1.66
N GLY A 29 -4.09 11.14 0.60
CA GLY A 29 -4.10 11.69 -0.76
C GLY A 29 -3.05 12.77 -1.03
N ILE A 30 -2.23 13.12 -0.05
CA ILE A 30 -1.21 14.18 -0.16
C ILE A 30 0.05 13.64 -0.86
N SER A 31 0.82 14.51 -1.52
CA SER A 31 2.09 14.13 -2.17
C SER A 31 3.05 13.45 -1.20
N MET A 32 3.67 12.38 -1.64
CA MET A 32 4.83 11.80 -0.98
C MET A 32 6.09 12.56 -1.44
N PRO A 33 6.88 13.15 -0.54
CA PRO A 33 8.08 13.89 -0.93
C PRO A 33 9.10 12.97 -1.62
N ARG A 34 9.74 13.47 -2.68
CA ARG A 34 10.79 12.72 -3.39
C ARG A 34 11.98 12.47 -2.47
N GLY A 35 12.60 11.30 -2.60
CA GLY A 35 13.76 10.90 -1.79
C GLY A 35 13.42 10.63 -0.31
N LYS A 36 12.14 10.53 0.05
CA LYS A 36 11.71 10.06 1.37
C LYS A 36 11.14 8.65 1.25
N PRO A 37 11.33 7.80 2.28
CA PRO A 37 10.76 6.47 2.28
C PRO A 37 9.23 6.51 2.18
N VAL A 38 8.67 5.52 1.50
CA VAL A 38 7.23 5.23 1.51
C VAL A 38 6.95 4.03 2.40
N TYR A 39 5.78 4.04 3.02
CA TYR A 39 5.44 3.10 4.08
C TYR A 39 4.27 2.19 3.71
N GLY A 40 4.32 0.96 4.20
CA GLY A 40 3.24 -0.02 4.14
C GLY A 40 3.21 -0.90 5.39
N ILE A 41 2.09 -1.60 5.63
CA ILE A 41 1.90 -2.41 6.86
C ILE A 41 1.86 -3.89 6.50
N PHE A 42 2.94 -4.61 6.74
CA PHE A 42 3.12 -5.99 6.31
C PHE A 42 2.82 -6.92 7.47
N ASN A 43 2.01 -7.97 7.27
CA ASN A 43 1.74 -8.97 8.28
C ASN A 43 2.30 -10.34 7.86
N CYS A 44 3.07 -10.95 8.75
CA CYS A 44 3.42 -12.35 8.65
C CYS A 44 2.29 -13.12 9.32
N ALA A 45 1.36 -13.67 8.52
CA ALA A 45 0.44 -14.65 9.04
C ALA A 45 1.26 -15.85 9.58
N GLU A 46 0.92 -16.33 10.77
CA GLU A 46 1.58 -17.49 11.39
C GLU A 46 0.80 -18.75 10.96
N GLY A 47 1.39 -19.65 10.16
CA GLY A 47 0.79 -20.92 9.72
C GLY A 47 1.31 -21.45 8.36
N ARG A 48 1.17 -22.75 8.07
CA ARG A 48 1.62 -23.38 6.80
C ARG A 48 0.88 -22.89 5.56
N ASP A 49 -0.32 -22.32 5.74
CA ASP A 49 -1.16 -21.72 4.69
C ASP A 49 -1.24 -20.19 4.80
N ALA A 50 -0.30 -19.58 5.53
CA ALA A 50 -0.21 -18.15 5.71
C ALA A 50 0.19 -17.47 4.39
N LEU A 51 -0.80 -17.18 3.55
CA LEU A 51 -0.67 -16.12 2.56
C LEU A 51 -0.41 -14.83 3.34
N SER A 52 0.86 -14.46 3.52
CA SER A 52 1.21 -13.10 3.90
C SER A 52 0.58 -12.19 2.86
N GLU A 53 -0.08 -11.08 3.23
CA GLU A 53 -0.52 -10.05 2.26
C GLU A 53 0.68 -9.34 1.57
N ALA A 54 1.87 -9.90 1.74
CA ALA A 54 3.13 -9.23 2.02
C ALA A 54 4.26 -10.24 1.76
N GLU A 55 4.38 -10.71 0.52
CA GLU A 55 5.38 -11.72 0.16
C GLU A 55 6.72 -11.03 -0.14
N LYS A 56 7.79 -11.49 0.50
CA LYS A 56 9.15 -11.09 0.15
C LYS A 56 9.62 -11.97 -1.00
N HIS A 57 9.61 -11.43 -2.21
CA HIS A 57 10.15 -12.10 -3.38
C HIS A 57 11.68 -11.98 -3.43
N PRO A 58 12.34 -12.90 -4.14
CA PRO A 58 13.79 -12.82 -4.36
C PRO A 58 14.19 -11.53 -5.08
N GLY A 59 15.41 -11.07 -4.76
CA GLY A 59 15.83 -9.70 -5.05
C GLY A 59 15.43 -8.67 -3.99
N GLY A 60 14.83 -9.11 -2.87
CA GLY A 60 14.50 -8.21 -1.75
C GLY A 60 13.27 -7.34 -1.99
N VAL A 61 12.39 -7.75 -2.91
CA VAL A 61 11.17 -7.02 -3.25
C VAL A 61 10.03 -7.50 -2.37
N TYR A 62 9.41 -6.56 -1.69
CA TYR A 62 8.19 -6.79 -0.94
C TYR A 62 7.01 -6.49 -1.85
N VAL A 63 6.07 -7.41 -1.95
CA VAL A 63 4.90 -7.23 -2.82
C VAL A 63 3.62 -7.24 -2.01
N ARG A 64 2.64 -6.51 -2.51
CA ARG A 64 1.29 -6.49 -1.98
C ARG A 64 0.28 -6.52 -3.12
N PHE A 65 -0.45 -7.63 -3.22
CA PHE A 65 -1.48 -7.82 -4.24
C PHE A 65 -2.79 -7.07 -3.94
N SER A 66 -2.95 -6.59 -2.70
CA SER A 66 -4.15 -5.91 -2.20
C SER A 66 -3.86 -4.47 -1.72
N HIS A 67 -4.93 -3.74 -1.41
CA HIS A 67 -4.88 -2.37 -0.90
C HIS A 67 -4.51 -2.33 0.59
N PRO A 68 -4.04 -1.18 1.12
CA PRO A 68 -3.72 0.08 0.43
C PRO A 68 -2.34 0.04 -0.27
N GLY A 69 -2.09 1.03 -1.15
CA GLY A 69 -0.77 1.30 -1.73
C GLY A 69 0.14 2.07 -0.77
N SER A 70 1.10 2.81 -1.31
CA SER A 70 2.13 3.55 -0.55
C SER A 70 1.53 4.61 0.38
N MET A 71 2.14 4.80 1.55
CA MET A 71 1.70 5.79 2.55
C MET A 71 2.86 6.61 3.12
N HIS A 72 2.55 7.77 3.71
CA HIS A 72 3.47 8.44 4.64
C HIS A 72 3.63 7.62 5.93
N ARG A 73 4.70 7.89 6.69
CA ARG A 73 4.99 7.18 7.94
C ARG A 73 3.83 7.31 8.93
N SER A 74 3.35 8.54 9.17
CA SER A 74 2.23 8.79 10.09
C SER A 74 0.95 8.09 9.65
N CYS A 75 0.66 8.10 8.33
CA CYS A 75 -0.52 7.48 7.77
C CYS A 75 -0.51 5.95 7.89
N ALA A 76 0.66 5.31 7.71
CA ALA A 76 0.83 3.89 7.90
C ALA A 76 0.67 3.49 9.37
N ILE A 77 1.30 4.24 10.28
CA ILE A 77 1.18 4.01 11.72
C ILE A 77 -0.27 4.19 12.19
N TYR A 78 -0.92 5.28 11.77
CA TYR A 78 -2.33 5.54 12.05
C TYR A 78 -3.20 4.37 11.59
N SER A 79 -3.04 3.94 10.35
CA SER A 79 -3.79 2.83 9.76
C SER A 79 -3.61 1.53 10.54
N ALA A 80 -2.40 1.25 11.02
CA ALA A 80 -2.11 0.10 11.87
C ALA A 80 -2.81 0.20 13.25
N MET A 81 -2.90 1.41 13.80
CA MET A 81 -3.52 1.66 15.10
C MET A 81 -5.05 1.59 15.07
N VAL A 82 -5.68 2.08 13.99
CA VAL A 82 -7.14 2.20 13.93
C VAL A 82 -7.83 1.02 13.25
N CYS A 83 -7.15 0.28 12.37
CA CYS A 83 -7.75 -0.86 11.69
C CYS A 83 -8.06 -1.99 12.69
N PRO A 84 -9.32 -2.47 12.83
CA PRO A 84 -9.67 -3.51 13.78
C PRO A 84 -8.86 -4.80 13.65
N TYR A 85 -8.45 -5.14 12.42
CA TYR A 85 -7.61 -6.32 12.17
C TYR A 85 -6.14 -6.11 12.53
N LEU A 86 -5.56 -4.96 12.20
CA LEU A 86 -4.14 -4.69 12.44
C LEU A 86 -3.86 -4.39 13.91
N ARG A 87 -4.80 -3.68 14.56
CA ARG A 87 -4.73 -3.25 15.95
C ARG A 87 -4.54 -4.39 16.94
N HIS A 88 -5.13 -5.56 16.66
CA HIS A 88 -5.16 -6.68 17.58
C HIS A 88 -4.43 -7.90 17.00
N ARG A 89 -3.37 -8.35 17.68
CA ARG A 89 -2.55 -9.50 17.24
C ARG A 89 -3.36 -10.76 16.90
N ARG A 90 -4.42 -11.02 17.66
CA ARG A 90 -5.28 -12.20 17.54
C ARG A 90 -6.50 -11.99 16.64
N ALA A 91 -6.62 -10.83 15.98
CA ALA A 91 -7.72 -10.58 15.06
C ALA A 91 -7.70 -11.55 13.86
N ARG A 92 -8.89 -11.82 13.36
CA ARG A 92 -9.17 -12.79 12.31
C ARG A 92 -9.94 -12.10 11.18
N ARG A 93 -9.69 -12.48 9.93
CA ARG A 93 -10.51 -12.07 8.76
C ARG A 93 -11.08 -13.31 8.08
N HIS A 94 -12.36 -13.25 7.73
CA HIS A 94 -13.11 -14.35 7.11
C HIS A 94 -13.27 -14.21 5.59
N ARG A 95 -12.61 -13.22 4.97
CA ARG A 95 -12.77 -12.96 3.54
C ARG A 95 -11.75 -13.76 2.74
N LEU A 96 -12.21 -14.84 2.10
CA LEU A 96 -11.92 -15.27 0.71
C LEU A 96 -11.62 -16.77 0.49
N ARG A 97 -11.41 -17.58 1.53
CA ARG A 97 -11.22 -19.06 1.44
C ARG A 97 -11.70 -19.72 2.75
N PRO A 98 -11.90 -21.06 2.85
CA PRO A 98 -12.35 -21.72 4.09
C PRO A 98 -11.36 -21.64 5.29
N TRP A 99 -10.29 -20.83 5.18
CA TRP A 99 -9.23 -20.72 6.17
C TRP A 99 -9.28 -19.38 6.90
N GLU A 100 -9.05 -19.42 8.20
CA GLU A 100 -8.97 -18.25 9.08
C GLU A 100 -7.61 -17.56 8.94
N ILE A 101 -7.57 -16.38 8.30
CA ILE A 101 -6.35 -15.56 8.28
C ILE A 101 -6.28 -14.79 9.59
N ARG A 102 -5.21 -15.06 10.36
CA ARG A 102 -4.88 -14.32 11.58
C ARG A 102 -3.90 -13.20 11.26
N ARG A 103 -4.02 -12.07 11.95
CA ARG A 103 -3.08 -10.96 11.81
C ARG A 103 -1.65 -11.41 12.11
N GLY A 104 -1.43 -12.13 13.21
CA GLY A 104 -0.11 -12.64 13.56
C GLY A 104 0.87 -11.50 13.87
N ARG A 105 2.14 -11.67 13.47
CA ARG A 105 3.13 -10.58 13.54
C ARG A 105 2.82 -9.56 12.45
N ALA A 106 2.92 -8.28 12.75
CA ALA A 106 2.89 -7.26 11.72
C ALA A 106 3.89 -6.15 12.02
N GLU A 107 4.32 -5.51 10.95
CA GLU A 107 5.36 -4.51 10.94
C GLU A 107 4.94 -3.35 10.02
N VAL A 108 5.27 -2.13 10.42
CA VAL A 108 5.24 -0.98 9.51
C VAL A 108 6.63 -0.91 8.86
N LEU A 109 6.68 -1.05 7.54
CA LEU A 109 7.93 -1.07 6.78
C LEU A 109 8.04 0.19 5.93
N GLY A 110 9.22 0.80 5.92
CA GLY A 110 9.59 1.93 5.09
C GLY A 110 10.54 1.51 3.98
N PHE A 111 10.33 2.01 2.76
CA PHE A 111 11.10 1.65 1.58
C PHE A 111 11.50 2.88 0.77
N ASP A 112 12.73 2.91 0.28
CA ASP A 112 13.23 3.98 -0.58
C ASP A 112 12.60 3.97 -1.97
N HIS A 113 12.15 2.80 -2.42
CA HIS A 113 11.60 2.61 -3.75
C HIS A 113 10.26 1.89 -3.74
N ARG A 114 9.40 2.30 -4.69
CA ARG A 114 8.10 1.70 -4.97
C ARG A 114 7.92 1.46 -6.46
N GLY A 115 7.00 0.57 -6.80
CA GLY A 115 6.76 0.15 -8.16
C GLY A 115 5.54 -0.72 -8.32
N ILE A 116 5.43 -1.29 -9.52
CA ILE A 116 4.45 -2.31 -9.86
C ILE A 116 5.19 -3.57 -10.28
N GLY A 117 4.93 -4.66 -9.57
CA GLY A 117 5.35 -6.00 -9.97
C GLY A 117 4.32 -6.63 -10.88
N PHE A 118 4.75 -7.19 -12.01
CA PHE A 118 3.92 -7.94 -12.96
C PHE A 118 4.33 -9.41 -12.93
N PHE A 119 3.41 -10.28 -12.55
CA PHE A 119 3.67 -11.71 -12.35
C PHE A 119 3.08 -12.52 -13.51
N THR A 120 3.76 -13.59 -13.93
CA THR A 120 3.21 -14.51 -14.93
C THR A 120 2.07 -15.37 -14.36
N GLU A 121 2.20 -15.76 -13.10
CA GLU A 121 1.19 -16.49 -12.32
C GLU A 121 0.98 -15.75 -11.00
N THR A 122 -0.28 -15.59 -10.58
CA THR A 122 -0.60 -15.00 -9.28
C THR A 122 -1.09 -16.05 -8.28
N PRO A 123 -0.76 -15.92 -6.98
CA PRO A 123 -1.40 -16.72 -5.92
C PRO A 123 -2.90 -16.37 -5.74
N THR A 124 -3.31 -15.23 -6.28
CA THR A 124 -4.68 -14.70 -6.21
C THR A 124 -5.29 -14.70 -7.61
N ASN A 125 -6.56 -15.14 -7.77
CA ASN A 125 -7.31 -15.12 -9.04
C ASN A 125 -7.62 -13.69 -9.57
N ALA A 126 -6.76 -12.70 -9.30
CA ALA A 126 -6.93 -11.32 -9.74
C ALA A 126 -6.52 -11.21 -11.22
N SER A 127 -7.43 -10.74 -12.07
CA SER A 127 -7.27 -10.74 -13.54
C SER A 127 -6.14 -9.86 -14.11
N ASP A 128 -5.46 -9.06 -13.29
CA ASP A 128 -4.42 -8.11 -13.74
C ASP A 128 -2.99 -8.55 -13.34
N ASN A 129 -2.85 -9.66 -12.61
CA ASN A 129 -1.58 -10.25 -12.14
C ASN A 129 -0.52 -9.23 -11.63
N ARG A 130 -0.97 -8.12 -11.03
CA ARG A 130 -0.12 -7.03 -10.58
C ARG A 130 -0.12 -6.91 -9.06
N ALA A 131 0.99 -6.46 -8.52
CA ALA A 131 1.12 -6.10 -7.11
C ALA A 131 1.85 -4.77 -6.97
N TRP A 132 1.57 -4.04 -5.90
CA TRP A 132 2.46 -2.98 -5.46
C TRP A 132 3.78 -3.61 -5.01
N ALA A 133 4.89 -3.09 -5.50
CA ALA A 133 6.22 -3.59 -5.21
C ALA A 133 7.02 -2.52 -4.47
N TYR A 134 7.79 -2.95 -3.48
CA TYR A 134 8.60 -2.09 -2.62
C TYR A 134 9.97 -2.71 -2.41
N PHE A 135 11.03 -1.90 -2.42
CA PHE A 135 12.41 -2.37 -2.24
C PHE A 135 13.31 -1.25 -1.71
N GLY A 136 14.52 -1.59 -1.27
CA GLY A 136 15.37 -0.68 -0.51
C GLY A 136 14.77 -0.43 0.87
N LEU A 137 14.72 -1.49 1.71
CA LEU A 137 14.16 -1.40 3.05
C LEU A 137 14.96 -0.38 3.88
N ALA A 138 14.30 0.70 4.28
CA ALA A 138 14.88 1.81 5.03
C ALA A 138 14.51 1.74 6.53
N GLU A 139 13.33 1.22 6.87
CA GLU A 139 12.85 1.13 8.26
C GLU A 139 11.98 -0.12 8.44
N SER A 140 12.09 -0.78 9.60
CA SER A 140 11.14 -1.81 10.05
C SER A 140 10.70 -1.51 11.48
N ILE A 141 9.39 -1.43 11.68
CA ILE A 141 8.75 -1.17 12.97
C ILE A 141 7.83 -2.35 13.29
N PRO A 142 8.33 -3.41 13.92
CA PRO A 142 7.47 -4.48 14.43
C PRO A 142 6.62 -3.95 15.59
N TYR A 143 5.38 -4.44 15.71
CA TYR A 143 4.52 -4.11 16.85
C TYR A 143 3.69 -5.31 17.28
N GLY A 144 3.56 -5.50 18.60
CA GLY A 144 2.65 -6.49 19.18
C GLY A 144 1.24 -5.92 19.31
N SER A 145 1.16 -4.70 19.84
CA SER A 145 -0.05 -3.96 20.14
C SER A 145 0.01 -2.55 19.54
N TRP A 146 -1.14 -2.02 19.13
CA TRP A 146 -1.25 -0.63 18.67
C TRP A 146 -0.79 0.41 19.68
N ARG A 147 -0.75 0.09 20.98
CA ARG A 147 -0.27 1.02 22.03
C ARG A 147 1.20 1.36 21.86
N GLU A 148 2.00 0.42 21.38
CA GLU A 148 3.44 0.61 21.09
C GLU A 148 3.65 1.63 19.96
N LEU A 149 2.67 1.75 19.07
CA LEU A 149 2.71 2.67 17.94
C LEU A 149 2.33 4.11 18.31
N TRP A 150 1.71 4.34 19.47
CA TRP A 150 1.25 5.67 19.86
C TRP A 150 2.36 6.72 19.92
N PRO A 151 3.47 6.54 20.68
CA PRO A 151 4.54 7.53 20.71
C PRO A 151 5.18 7.72 19.32
N LEU A 152 5.30 6.64 18.54
CA LEU A 152 5.85 6.69 17.18
C LEU A 152 4.96 7.48 16.22
N TYR A 153 3.65 7.48 16.45
CA TYR A 153 2.69 8.25 15.66
C TYR A 153 2.85 9.75 15.89
N ASP A 154 3.01 10.19 17.14
CA ASP A 154 3.21 11.60 17.48
C ASP A 154 4.50 12.13 16.83
N ASP A 155 5.60 11.37 16.92
CA ASP A 155 6.87 11.68 16.24
C ASP A 155 6.71 11.71 14.72
N ALA A 156 5.97 10.76 14.14
CA ALA A 156 5.73 10.69 12.70
C ALA A 156 4.93 11.89 12.21
N ILE A 157 3.90 12.33 12.94
CA ILE A 157 3.11 13.51 12.60
C ILE A 157 3.98 14.77 12.63
N ALA A 158 4.81 14.93 13.66
CA ALA A 158 5.71 16.07 13.76
C ALA A 158 6.76 16.09 12.63
N ALA A 159 7.27 14.92 12.22
CA ALA A 159 8.20 14.80 11.09
C ALA A 159 7.52 15.07 9.75
N ASP A 160 6.37 14.45 9.51
CA ASP A 160 5.57 14.60 8.29
C ASP A 160 5.09 16.04 8.11
N GLY A 161 4.66 16.71 9.19
CA GLY A 161 4.23 18.11 9.16
C GLY A 161 5.30 19.11 8.71
N LYS A 162 6.58 18.74 8.74
CA LYS A 162 7.69 19.57 8.25
C LYS A 162 7.94 19.45 6.74
N ILE A 163 7.46 18.37 6.11
CA ILE A 163 7.83 18.00 4.74
C ILE A 163 6.63 17.80 3.81
N ILE A 164 5.43 17.57 4.36
CA ILE A 164 4.22 17.34 3.58
C ILE A 164 3.55 18.67 3.24
N ASP A 165 3.32 18.90 1.95
CA ASP A 165 2.48 19.99 1.47
C ASP A 165 1.01 19.58 1.47
N TYR A 166 0.28 19.99 2.51
CA TYR A 166 -1.16 19.71 2.68
C TYR A 166 -2.05 20.25 1.55
N SER A 167 -1.62 21.29 0.83
CA SER A 167 -2.38 21.83 -0.30
C SER A 167 -2.41 20.86 -1.49
N SER A 168 -1.47 19.92 -1.54
CA SER A 168 -1.32 18.95 -2.63
C SER A 168 -2.27 17.74 -2.52
N ARG A 169 -3.28 17.81 -1.65
CA ARG A 169 -4.20 16.69 -1.38
C ARG A 169 -5.06 16.36 -2.60
N LEU A 170 -4.83 15.18 -3.18
CA LEU A 170 -5.70 14.59 -4.19
C LEU A 170 -6.77 13.72 -3.50
N HIS A 171 -8.03 14.06 -3.70
CA HIS A 171 -9.16 13.34 -3.15
C HIS A 171 -10.35 13.35 -4.11
N TRP A 172 -11.29 12.46 -3.85
CA TRP A 172 -12.56 12.34 -4.55
C TRP A 172 -13.67 12.19 -3.51
N THR A 173 -14.81 12.81 -3.81
CA THR A 173 -16.06 12.68 -3.06
C THR A 173 -16.98 11.67 -3.75
N ASP A 174 -18.20 11.50 -3.21
CA ASP A 174 -19.23 10.65 -3.81
C ASP A 174 -20.02 11.39 -4.92
N SER A 175 -19.61 12.61 -5.31
CA SER A 175 -20.25 13.36 -6.39
C SER A 175 -20.07 12.68 -7.75
N GLN A 176 -21.05 12.85 -8.64
CA GLN A 176 -20.98 12.27 -10.00
C GLN A 176 -19.78 12.82 -10.79
N GLU A 177 -19.42 14.08 -10.58
CA GLU A 177 -18.26 14.71 -11.19
C GLU A 177 -16.96 14.00 -10.77
N ASP A 178 -16.78 13.76 -9.47
CA ASP A 178 -15.60 13.06 -8.96
C ASP A 178 -15.56 11.59 -9.38
N GLN A 179 -16.72 10.92 -9.44
CA GLN A 179 -16.84 9.56 -9.98
C GLN A 179 -16.41 9.50 -11.45
N ASN A 180 -16.85 10.46 -12.27
CA ASN A 180 -16.48 10.56 -13.69
C ASN A 180 -14.98 10.87 -13.85
N ARG A 181 -14.46 11.80 -13.05
CA ARG A 181 -13.04 12.14 -13.01
C ARG A 181 -12.19 10.92 -12.63
N LEU A 182 -12.57 10.18 -11.59
CA LEU A 182 -11.87 8.97 -11.16
C LEU A 182 -11.92 7.86 -12.23
N ALA A 183 -13.07 7.68 -12.90
CA ALA A 183 -13.21 6.73 -14.00
C ALA A 183 -12.29 7.09 -15.19
N TYR A 184 -12.24 8.37 -15.56
CA TYR A 184 -11.32 8.86 -16.59
C TYR A 184 -9.85 8.64 -16.21
N LEU A 185 -9.45 9.02 -14.99
CA LEU A 185 -8.07 8.78 -14.54
C LEU A 185 -7.73 7.29 -14.53
N SER A 186 -8.66 6.43 -14.10
CA SER A 186 -8.44 4.99 -14.12
C SER A 186 -8.23 4.44 -15.53
N SER A 187 -8.87 4.98 -16.57
CA SER A 187 -8.68 4.49 -17.95
C SER A 187 -7.29 4.87 -18.48
N VAL A 188 -6.86 6.12 -18.23
CA VAL A 188 -5.53 6.63 -18.57
C VAL A 188 -4.43 5.87 -17.83
N ASP A 189 -4.63 5.62 -16.53
CA ASP A 189 -3.66 4.93 -15.69
C ASP A 189 -3.53 3.45 -16.10
N ARG A 190 -4.64 2.77 -16.43
CA ARG A 190 -4.59 1.38 -16.95
C ARG A 190 -3.81 1.28 -18.25
N ALA A 191 -4.00 2.21 -19.18
CA ALA A 191 -3.21 2.26 -20.41
C ALA A 191 -1.72 2.48 -20.12
N THR A 192 -1.41 3.31 -19.13
CA THR A 192 -0.02 3.56 -18.69
C THR A 192 0.60 2.32 -18.05
N VAL A 193 -0.13 1.63 -17.18
CA VAL A 193 0.30 0.37 -16.55
C VAL A 193 0.54 -0.72 -17.61
N ALA A 194 -0.32 -0.82 -18.63
CA ALA A 194 -0.13 -1.75 -19.72
C ALA A 194 1.17 -1.48 -20.50
N ARG A 195 1.50 -0.21 -20.76
CA ARG A 195 2.80 0.18 -21.35
C ARG A 195 3.97 -0.17 -20.43
N MET A 196 3.86 0.13 -19.13
CA MET A 196 4.88 -0.23 -18.14
C MET A 196 5.13 -1.74 -18.11
N ARG A 197 4.09 -2.58 -18.20
CA ARG A 197 4.24 -4.05 -18.26
C ARG A 197 5.05 -4.51 -19.47
N ALA A 198 4.87 -3.84 -20.61
CA ALA A 198 5.59 -4.16 -21.84
C ALA A 198 7.08 -3.79 -21.76
N THR A 199 7.42 -2.71 -21.03
CA THR A 199 8.78 -2.18 -20.94
C THR A 199 9.52 -2.54 -19.64
N ALA A 200 8.85 -3.14 -18.67
CA ALA A 200 9.43 -3.51 -17.38
C ALA A 200 10.53 -4.56 -17.52
N THR A 201 11.61 -4.39 -16.74
CA THR A 201 12.77 -5.27 -16.73
C THR A 201 12.37 -6.69 -16.30
N THR A 202 12.90 -7.70 -16.99
CA THR A 202 12.58 -9.12 -16.71
C THR A 202 13.60 -9.74 -15.75
N ALA A 203 13.06 -10.31 -14.65
CA ALA A 203 13.64 -11.25 -13.70
C ALA A 203 14.77 -10.74 -12.76
N MET A 204 14.37 -10.39 -11.53
CA MET A 204 15.27 -10.40 -10.38
C MET A 204 15.35 -11.82 -9.79
N GLY A 205 16.54 -12.42 -9.80
CA GLY A 205 16.85 -13.63 -9.02
C GLY A 205 16.23 -14.94 -9.50
N GLY A 206 15.93 -15.11 -10.80
CA GLY A 206 15.43 -16.37 -11.36
C GLY A 206 13.92 -16.60 -11.25
N TYR A 207 13.16 -15.60 -10.78
CA TYR A 207 11.70 -15.63 -10.72
C TYR A 207 11.08 -14.88 -11.90
N VAL A 208 9.91 -15.35 -12.35
CA VAL A 208 9.23 -14.86 -13.56
C VAL A 208 8.32 -13.66 -13.23
N TYR A 209 8.90 -12.57 -12.76
CA TYR A 209 8.18 -11.29 -12.62
C TYR A 209 8.95 -10.11 -13.21
N ARG A 210 8.22 -9.10 -13.66
CA ARG A 210 8.76 -7.83 -14.17
C ARG A 210 8.50 -6.71 -13.20
N LEU A 211 9.43 -5.77 -13.06
CA LEU A 211 9.30 -4.64 -12.15
C LEU A 211 9.31 -3.32 -12.94
N ALA A 212 8.25 -2.52 -12.77
CA ALA A 212 8.24 -1.12 -13.17
C ALA A 212 8.40 -0.24 -11.94
N VAL A 213 9.51 0.52 -11.88
CA VAL A 213 9.77 1.46 -10.78
C VAL A 213 8.96 2.73 -11.01
N LEU A 214 8.30 3.22 -9.97
CA LEU A 214 7.59 4.49 -9.99
C LEU A 214 8.49 5.59 -9.40
N ALA A 215 8.44 6.77 -10.00
CA ALA A 215 9.08 7.98 -9.49
C ALA A 215 8.33 8.55 -8.27
#